data_AF-A0A377Y864-F1
#
_entry.id   AF-A0A377Y864-F1
#
_cell.length_a   1.000
_cell.length_b   1.000
_cell.length_c   1.000
_cell.angle_alpha   90.00
_cell.angle_beta   90.00
_cell.angle_gamma   90.00
#
_symmetry.space_group_name_H-M   'P 1'
#
loop_
_entity.id
_entity.type
_entity.pdbx_description
1 polymer ?
#
loop_
_entity_poly.entity_id
_entity_poly.type
_entity_poly.pdbx_seq_one_letter_code
_entity_poly.pdbx_strand_id
1 'polypeptide(L)'
;MPILILIVAVFGFIAPNFFTESNLLNITRQASINIVLAAGMTFIILTGGIDLSVGSILGTAAVAAMVVSLIRRLRLLSIPAALMLGLLLGLFNGALVAFAGLPPFIVTLAPTRRCAAPPICWPTAPR
;
A
#
# COMPACT_ATOMS: atom_id res chain seq x y z
N MET A 1 -1.71 24.02 -7.43
CA MET A 1 -0.52 24.70 -6.89
C MET A 1 -0.84 25.88 -5.96
N PRO A 2 -1.69 26.87 -6.30
CA PRO A 2 -1.94 28.02 -5.41
C PRO A 2 -2.62 27.64 -4.08
N ILE A 3 -3.50 26.64 -4.10
CA ILE A 3 -4.19 26.15 -2.89
C ILE A 3 -3.21 25.56 -1.86
N LEU A 4 -2.10 24.94 -2.29
CA LEU A 4 -1.11 24.34 -1.40
C LEU A 4 -0.33 25.42 -0.65
N ILE A 5 0.08 26.47 -1.38
CA ILE A 5 0.80 27.62 -0.82
C ILE A 5 -0.09 28.33 0.22
N LEU A 6 -1.37 28.50 -0.09
CA LEU A 6 -2.35 29.08 0.83
C LEU A 6 -2.47 28.27 2.13
N ILE A 7 -2.61 26.95 2.02
CA ILE A 7 -2.73 26.04 3.17
C ILE A 7 -1.46 26.09 4.03
N VAL A 8 -0.27 26.04 3.42
CA VAL A 8 1.00 26.11 4.17
C VAL A 8 1.16 27.44 4.89
N ALA A 9 0.77 28.56 4.26
CA ALA A 9 0.83 29.89 4.89
C ALA A 9 -0.13 30.01 6.09
N VAL A 10 -1.37 29.52 5.94
CA VAL A 10 -2.38 29.57 7.01
C VAL A 10 -2.01 28.65 8.17
N PHE A 11 -1.66 27.40 7.90
CA PHE A 11 -1.27 26.45 8.96
C PHE A 11 0.09 26.79 9.58
N GLY A 12 1.02 27.39 8.84
CA GLY A 12 2.29 27.89 9.37
C GLY A 12 2.13 29.02 10.39
N PHE A 13 1.06 29.82 10.27
CA PHE A 13 0.75 30.90 11.23
C PHE A 13 -0.14 30.43 12.40
N ILE A 14 -1.09 29.54 12.13
CA ILE A 14 -2.09 29.12 13.13
C ILE A 14 -1.59 27.97 14.00
N ALA A 15 -0.82 27.03 13.44
CA ALA A 15 -0.34 25.86 14.15
C ALA A 15 1.14 26.07 14.60
N PRO A 16 1.40 26.32 15.89
CA PRO A 16 2.77 26.54 16.40
C PRO A 16 3.67 25.30 16.23
N ASN A 17 3.06 24.13 16.02
CA ASN A 17 3.76 22.86 15.83
C ASN A 17 4.05 22.54 14.34
N PHE A 18 3.62 23.40 13.40
CA PHE A 18 3.69 23.08 11.98
C PHE A 18 5.13 22.95 11.47
N PHE A 19 6.01 23.85 11.91
CA PHE A 19 7.44 23.88 11.57
C PHE A 19 8.34 23.14 12.57
N THR A 20 7.78 22.42 13.54
CA THR A 20 8.60 21.63 14.46
C THR A 20 9.28 20.48 13.72
N GLU A 21 10.54 20.18 14.05
CA GLU A 21 11.32 19.11 13.44
C GLU A 21 10.58 17.76 13.45
N SER A 22 9.87 17.46 14.55
CA SER A 22 9.07 16.24 14.69
C SER A 22 7.94 16.14 13.67
N ASN A 23 7.22 17.23 13.42
CA ASN A 23 6.13 17.28 12.45
C ASN A 23 6.67 17.20 11.03
N LEU A 24 7.75 17.94 10.73
CA LEU A 24 8.38 17.91 9.42
C LEU A 24 8.94 16.53 9.10
N LEU A 25 9.64 15.89 10.03
CA LEU A 25 10.13 14.51 9.89
C LEU A 25 8.99 13.51 9.71
N ASN A 26 7.86 13.70 10.40
CA ASN A 26 6.69 12.83 10.23
C ASN A 26 6.06 12.97 8.84
N ILE A 27 5.90 14.19 8.35
CA ILE A 27 5.40 14.48 7.00
C ILE A 27 6.35 13.89 5.95
N THR A 28 7.65 14.13 6.07
CA THR A 28 8.65 13.61 5.13
C THR A 28 8.68 12.08 5.15
N ARG A 29 8.61 11.44 6.32
CA ARG A 29 8.56 9.96 6.41
C ARG A 29 7.33 9.38 5.71
N GLN A 30 6.15 9.95 5.94
CA GLN A 30 4.93 9.51 5.25
C GLN A 30 5.02 9.74 3.74
N ALA A 31 5.55 10.89 3.32
CA ALA A 31 5.77 11.19 1.91
C ALA A 31 6.77 10.21 1.28
N SER A 32 7.89 9.90 1.94
CA SER A 32 8.90 8.95 1.45
C SER A 32 8.30 7.55 1.23
N ILE A 33 7.50 7.04 2.18
CA ILE A 33 6.82 5.75 2.02
C ILE A 33 5.93 5.77 0.78
N ASN A 34 5.13 6.82 0.60
CA ASN A 34 4.20 6.91 -0.50
C ASN A 34 4.90 7.09 -1.87
N ILE A 35 6.00 7.85 -1.93
CA ILE A 35 6.80 8.05 -3.15
C ILE A 35 7.47 6.75 -3.59
N VAL A 36 8.10 6.02 -2.66
CA VAL A 36 8.75 4.73 -2.96
C VAL A 36 7.71 3.73 -3.46
N LEU A 37 6.55 3.67 -2.82
CA LEU A 37 5.46 2.80 -3.22
C LEU A 37 4.91 3.17 -4.60
N ALA A 38 4.66 4.45 -4.85
CA ALA A 38 4.19 4.96 -6.13
C ALA A 38 5.19 4.66 -7.26
N ALA A 39 6.49 4.84 -7.01
CA ALA A 39 7.55 4.50 -7.97
C ALA A 39 7.62 2.99 -8.27
N GLY A 40 7.32 2.12 -7.30
CA GLY A 40 7.19 0.68 -7.55
C GLY A 40 5.95 0.34 -8.39
N MET A 41 4.81 0.97 -8.07
CA MET A 41 3.56 0.74 -8.80
C MET A 41 3.62 1.23 -10.26
N THR A 42 4.35 2.30 -10.57
CA THR A 42 4.52 2.74 -11.97
C THR A 42 5.24 1.70 -12.81
N PHE A 43 6.28 1.04 -12.30
CA PHE A 43 6.98 -0.04 -13.02
C PHE A 43 6.06 -1.23 -13.32
N ILE A 44 5.14 -1.53 -12.40
CA ILE A 44 4.19 -2.64 -12.54
C ILE A 44 3.08 -2.32 -13.55
N ILE A 45 2.61 -1.07 -13.55
CA ILE A 45 1.63 -0.60 -14.55
C ILE A 45 2.26 -0.62 -15.95
N LEU A 46 3.53 -0.21 -16.08
CA LEU A 46 4.26 -0.25 -17.36
C LEU A 46 4.43 -1.67 -17.92
N THR A 47 4.47 -2.68 -17.04
CA THR A 47 4.50 -4.10 -17.44
C THR A 47 3.12 -4.69 -17.74
N GLY A 48 2.06 -3.86 -17.75
CA GLY A 48 0.69 -4.24 -18.13
C GLY A 48 -0.14 -4.84 -16.98
N GLY A 49 0.36 -4.82 -15.75
CA GLY A 49 -0.33 -5.34 -14.57
C GLY A 49 -1.08 -4.25 -13.80
N ILE A 50 -2.36 -4.47 -13.49
CA ILE A 50 -3.08 -3.69 -12.46
C ILE A 50 -2.92 -4.45 -11.14
N ASP A 51 -1.71 -4.40 -10.58
CA ASP A 51 -1.34 -5.29 -9.48
C ASP A 51 -1.79 -4.75 -8.11
N LEU A 52 -2.94 -5.26 -7.64
CA LEU A 52 -3.41 -5.04 -6.27
C LEU A 52 -2.55 -5.76 -5.22
N SER A 53 -1.64 -6.66 -5.63
CA SER A 53 -0.82 -7.48 -4.72
C SER A 53 0.22 -6.66 -3.97
N VAL A 54 0.72 -5.55 -4.53
CA VAL A 54 1.70 -4.66 -3.87
C VAL A 54 1.16 -4.12 -2.55
N GLY A 55 -0.13 -3.77 -2.51
CA GLY A 55 -0.80 -3.34 -1.28
C GLY A 55 -0.93 -4.45 -0.24
N SER A 56 -1.19 -5.68 -0.68
CA SER A 56 -1.25 -6.88 0.16
C SER A 56 0.14 -7.27 0.73
N ILE A 57 1.19 -7.21 -0.10
CA ILE A 57 2.58 -7.47 0.31
C ILE A 57 3.03 -6.42 1.33
N LEU A 58 2.71 -5.14 1.08
CA LEU A 58 3.00 -4.07 2.04
C LEU A 58 2.29 -4.30 3.37
N GLY A 59 0.99 -4.62 3.34
CA GLY A 59 0.20 -4.88 4.54
C GLY A 59 0.72 -6.07 5.34
N THR A 60 1.04 -7.18 4.67
CA THR A 60 1.59 -8.38 5.32
C THR A 60 3.00 -8.13 5.88
N ALA A 61 3.87 -7.44 5.16
CA ALA A 61 5.19 -7.04 5.65
C ALA A 61 5.10 -6.08 6.85
N ALA A 62 4.16 -5.13 6.84
CA ALA A 62 3.93 -4.21 7.95
C ALA A 62 3.42 -4.93 9.22
N VAL A 63 2.48 -5.86 9.06
CA VAL A 63 1.99 -6.69 10.19
C VAL A 63 3.11 -7.59 10.72
N ALA A 64 3.91 -8.20 9.85
CA ALA A 64 5.06 -8.99 10.25
C ALA A 64 6.09 -8.15 11.03
N ALA A 65 6.42 -6.95 10.54
CA ALA A 65 7.29 -6.00 11.24
C ALA A 65 6.75 -5.63 12.63
N MET A 66 5.44 -5.35 12.71
CA MET A 66 4.75 -5.01 13.95
C MET A 66 4.83 -6.16 14.96
N VAL A 67 4.52 -7.39 14.54
CA VAL A 67 4.56 -8.58 15.39
C VAL A 67 5.97 -8.82 15.92
N VAL A 68 7.00 -8.70 15.09
CA VAL A 68 8.41 -8.89 15.53
C VAL A 68 8.86 -7.75 16.45
N SER A 69 8.37 -6.52 16.24
CA SER A 69 8.69 -5.37 17.10
C SER A 69 8.15 -5.51 18.54
N LEU A 70 7.03 -6.23 18.72
CA LEU A 70 6.45 -6.51 20.04
C LEU A 70 7.33 -7.44 20.89
N ILE A 71 8.24 -8.20 20.28
CA ILE A 71 9.16 -9.09 20.99
C ILE A 71 10.42 -8.30 21.37
N ARG A 72 10.55 -7.89 22.66
CA ARG A 72 11.66 -7.02 23.13
C ARG A 72 13.06 -7.48 22.69
N ARG A 73 13.30 -8.80 22.62
CA ARG A 73 14.60 -9.39 22.26
C ARG A 73 14.89 -9.35 20.75
N LEU A 74 13.85 -9.31 19.92
CA LEU A 74 13.93 -9.37 18.45
C LEU A 74 13.59 -8.03 17.78
N ARG A 75 13.40 -6.95 18.55
CA ARG A 75 13.07 -5.63 18.03
C ARG A 75 14.03 -5.17 16.92
N LEU A 76 15.34 -5.43 17.04
CA LEU A 76 16.31 -5.08 15.98
C LEU A 76 16.17 -5.96 14.72
N LEU A 77 15.63 -7.18 14.86
CA LEU A 77 15.38 -8.08 13.74
C LEU A 77 14.08 -7.78 12.98
N SER A 78 13.23 -6.89 13.49
CA SER A 78 11.96 -6.53 12.83
C SER A 78 12.15 -5.94 11.43
N ILE A 79 13.15 -5.08 11.26
CA ILE A 79 13.47 -4.46 9.96
C ILE A 79 13.96 -5.51 8.94
N PRO A 80 15.02 -6.30 9.21
CA PRO A 80 15.50 -7.28 8.24
C PRO A 80 14.49 -8.41 7.98
N ALA A 81 13.70 -8.81 8.98
CA ALA A 81 12.67 -9.83 8.80
C ALA A 81 11.54 -9.35 7.85
N ALA A 82 11.07 -8.12 8.04
CA ALA A 82 10.06 -7.53 7.17
C ALA A 82 10.58 -7.29 5.74
N LEU A 83 11.85 -6.86 5.60
CA LEU A 83 12.50 -6.70 4.30
C LEU A 83 12.61 -8.03 3.55
N MET A 84 13.07 -9.09 4.22
CA MET A 84 13.18 -10.44 3.64
C MET A 84 11.82 -10.98 3.21
N LEU A 85 10.80 -10.82 4.06
CA LEU A 85 9.45 -11.29 3.76
C LEU A 85 8.83 -10.53 2.59
N GLY A 86 8.97 -9.20 2.57
CA GLY A 86 8.53 -8.36 1.45
C GLY A 86 9.26 -8.67 0.14
N LEU A 87 10.57 -8.93 0.20
CA LEU A 87 11.38 -9.33 -0.95
C LEU A 87 10.92 -10.68 -1.53
N LEU A 88 10.73 -11.69 -0.67
CA LEU A 88 10.32 -13.03 -1.10
C LEU A 88 8.93 -13.01 -1.75
N LEU A 89 7.96 -12.36 -1.10
CA LEU A 89 6.59 -12.25 -1.61
C LEU A 89 6.53 -11.37 -2.87
N GLY A 90 7.29 -10.27 -2.90
CA GLY A 90 7.41 -9.40 -4.07
C GLY A 90 8.04 -10.10 -5.27
N LEU A 91 9.11 -10.87 -5.06
CA LEU A 91 9.77 -11.64 -6.11
C LEU A 91 8.86 -12.75 -6.63
N PHE A 92 8.15 -13.44 -5.74
CA PHE A 92 7.19 -14.48 -6.12
C PHE A 92 6.05 -13.90 -6.97
N ASN A 93 5.45 -12.78 -6.54
CA ASN A 93 4.37 -12.12 -7.29
C ASN A 93 4.87 -11.53 -8.61
N GLY A 94 6.05 -10.89 -8.63
CA GLY A 94 6.65 -10.38 -9.86
C GLY A 94 6.99 -11.48 -10.87
N ALA A 95 7.49 -12.62 -10.40
CA ALA A 95 7.70 -13.80 -11.23
C ALA A 95 6.37 -14.35 -11.77
N LEU A 96 5.34 -14.47 -10.91
CA LEU A 96 4.01 -14.91 -11.35
C LEU A 96 3.42 -14.00 -12.43
N VAL A 97 3.56 -12.68 -12.30
CA VAL A 97 3.08 -11.75 -13.34
C VAL A 97 3.86 -11.93 -14.64
N ALA A 98 5.19 -12.05 -14.57
CA ALA A 98 6.06 -12.25 -15.73
C ALA A 98 5.79 -13.58 -16.47
N PHE A 99 5.41 -14.65 -15.75
CA PHE A 99 5.21 -15.98 -16.32
C PHE A 99 3.74 -16.38 -16.56
N ALA A 100 2.77 -15.87 -15.77
CA ALA A 100 1.38 -16.33 -15.80
C ALA A 100 0.39 -15.33 -16.43
N GLY A 101 0.72 -14.03 -16.55
CA GLY A 101 -0.09 -13.06 -17.30
C GLY A 101 -1.55 -12.89 -16.83
N LEU A 102 -1.89 -13.27 -15.60
CA LEU A 102 -3.25 -13.23 -15.08
C LEU A 102 -3.57 -11.87 -14.43
N PRO A 103 -4.58 -11.12 -14.90
CA PRO A 103 -4.99 -9.88 -14.25
C PRO A 103 -5.73 -10.16 -12.92
N PRO A 104 -5.20 -9.72 -11.76
CA PRO A 104 -5.74 -10.03 -10.43
C PRO A 104 -7.07 -9.32 -10.12
N PHE A 105 -7.50 -8.39 -10.97
CA PHE A 105 -8.72 -7.60 -10.81
C PHE A 105 -10.01 -8.46 -10.77
N ILE A 106 -10.01 -9.62 -11.42
CA ILE A 106 -11.17 -10.51 -11.53
C ILE A 106 -11.50 -11.19 -10.20
N VAL A 107 -10.50 -11.39 -9.32
CA VAL A 107 -10.65 -12.19 -8.09
C VAL A 107 -11.21 -11.36 -6.92
N THR A 108 -10.98 -10.04 -6.89
CA THR A 108 -11.36 -9.18 -5.75
C THR A 108 -12.73 -8.50 -5.89
N LEU A 109 -13.26 -8.34 -7.10
CA LEU A 109 -14.57 -7.67 -7.33
C LEU A 109 -15.75 -8.62 -7.50
N ALA A 110 -15.50 -9.90 -7.80
CA ALA A 110 -16.56 -10.91 -7.90
C ALA A 110 -17.28 -11.20 -6.56
N PRO A 111 -16.62 -11.20 -5.39
CA PRO A 111 -17.31 -11.48 -4.13
C PRO A 111 -18.16 -10.30 -3.63
N THR A 112 -17.64 -9.07 -3.75
CA THR A 112 -18.24 -7.89 -3.09
C THR A 112 -19.52 -7.40 -3.77
N ARG A 113 -19.78 -7.79 -5.02
CA ARG A 113 -21.04 -7.45 -5.70
C ARG A 113 -22.16 -8.50 -5.56
N ARG A 114 -21.96 -9.64 -4.89
CA ARG A 114 -23.02 -10.67 -4.77
C ARG A 114 -23.74 -10.79 -3.43
N CYS A 115 -23.31 -10.16 -2.34
CA CYS A 115 -23.93 -10.44 -1.04
C CYS A 115 -24.08 -9.25 -0.07
N ALA A 116 -24.09 -8.00 -0.53
CA ALA A 116 -24.30 -6.84 0.35
C ALA A 116 -25.76 -6.35 0.46
N ALA A 117 -26.73 -6.95 -0.25
CA ALA A 117 -28.13 -6.58 -0.11
C ALA A 117 -29.10 -7.73 -0.46
N PRO A 118 -29.95 -8.23 0.48
CA PRO A 118 -31.18 -8.93 0.10
C PRO A 118 -32.20 -7.89 -0.44
N PRO A 119 -32.97 -8.10 -1.54
CA PRO A 119 -33.28 -9.32 -2.29
C PRO A 119 -32.93 -9.29 -3.81
N ILE A 120 -31.96 -8.49 -4.27
CA ILE A 120 -31.63 -8.35 -5.70
C ILE A 120 -30.44 -9.23 -6.10
N CYS A 121 -30.69 -10.54 -6.18
CA CYS A 121 -29.86 -11.47 -6.95
C CYS A 121 -30.18 -11.28 -8.43
N TRP A 122 -29.32 -10.58 -9.16
CA TRP A 122 -29.48 -10.32 -10.59
C TRP A 122 -29.44 -11.64 -11.39
N PRO A 123 -30.49 -12.01 -12.13
CA PRO A 123 -30.49 -13.18 -13.00
C PRO A 123 -29.99 -12.78 -14.39
N THR A 124 -28.68 -12.68 -14.59
CA THR A 124 -28.13 -12.63 -15.95
C THR A 124 -26.88 -13.50 -16.03
N ALA A 125 -27.10 -14.80 -16.26
CA ALA A 125 -26.13 -15.67 -16.92
C ALA A 125 -26.31 -15.51 -18.45
N PRO A 126 -25.22 -15.46 -19.23
CA PRO A 126 -25.29 -15.24 -20.67
C PRO A 126 -25.83 -16.48 -21.41
N ARG A 127 -26.62 -16.23 -22.46
CA ARG A 127 -26.59 -17.04 -23.68
C ARG A 127 -25.77 -16.27 -24.70
#